data_AF-A0A350XVB3-F1
#
_entry.id   AF-A0A350XVB3-F1
#
_cell.length_a   1.000
_cell.length_b   1.000
_cell.length_c   1.000
_cell.angle_alpha   90.00
_cell.angle_beta   90.00
_cell.angle_gamma   90.00
#
_symmetry.space_group_name_H-M   'P 1'
#
loop_
_entity.id
_entity.type
_entity.pdbx_description
1 polymer ?
#
loop_
_entity_poly.entity_id
_entity_poly.type
_entity_poly.pdbx_seq_one_letter_code
_entity_poly.pdbx_strand_id
1 'polypeptide(L)' 'MKSLKSLINDRLMISIRQFSHDIGVSRQTVYNIMADKRTPTVLTVKKVCAYFGEDYKDYI' A
#
# COMPACT_ATOMS: atom_id res chain seq x y z
N MET A 1 -13.82 7.24 1.45
CA MET A 1 -12.42 6.94 1.10
C MET A 1 -12.08 5.55 1.64
N LYS A 2 -11.62 4.64 0.77
CA LYS A 2 -11.19 3.29 1.13
C LYS A 2 -9.86 3.36 1.92
N SER A 3 -9.61 2.33 2.73
CA SER A 3 -8.40 2.24 3.56
C SER A 3 -7.30 1.46 2.86
N LEU A 4 -6.14 2.11 2.68
CA LEU A 4 -4.93 1.50 2.14
C LEU A 4 -4.36 0.42 3.06
N LYS A 5 -4.49 0.63 4.37
CA LYS A 5 -4.16 -0.37 5.40
C LYS A 5 -5.01 -1.62 5.26
N SER A 6 -6.33 -1.46 5.12
CA SER A 6 -7.23 -2.61 4.93
C SER A 6 -6.91 -3.35 3.64
N LEU A 7 -6.69 -2.61 2.53
CA LEU A 7 -6.28 -3.22 1.27
C LEU A 7 -5.05 -4.12 1.42
N ILE A 8 -3.99 -3.63 2.08
CA ILE A 8 -2.77 -4.40 2.30
C ILE A 8 -3.01 -5.56 3.27
N ASN A 9 -3.62 -5.31 4.44
CA ASN A 9 -3.78 -6.34 5.46
C ASN A 9 -4.70 -7.49 5.02
N ASP A 10 -5.74 -7.18 4.25
CA ASP A 10 -6.79 -8.15 3.92
C ASP A 10 -6.48 -8.95 2.66
N ARG A 11 -5.71 -8.37 1.72
CA ARG A 11 -5.47 -8.98 0.40
C ARG A 11 -4.02 -9.37 0.14
N LEU A 12 -3.07 -8.98 0.99
CA LEU A 12 -1.68 -9.34 0.75
C LEU A 12 -1.42 -10.80 1.14
N MET A 13 -1.17 -11.65 0.15
CA MET A 13 -0.88 -13.08 0.34
C MET A 13 0.62 -13.42 0.31
N ILE A 14 1.48 -12.41 0.26
CA ILE A 14 2.94 -12.55 0.19
C ILE A 14 3.61 -11.78 1.33
N SER A 15 4.91 -12.04 1.55
CA SER A 15 5.67 -11.28 2.55
C SER A 15 5.75 -9.80 2.20
N ILE A 16 5.76 -8.94 3.22
CA ILE A 16 5.99 -7.49 3.07
C ILE A 16 7.30 -7.20 2.34
N ARG A 17 8.32 -8.05 2.51
CA ARG A 17 9.59 -7.94 1.78
C ARG A 17 9.36 -8.04 0.28
N GLN A 18 8.70 -9.10 -0.17
CA GLN A 18 8.42 -9.31 -1.59
C GLN A 18 7.52 -8.19 -2.13
N PHE A 19 6.41 -7.89 -1.45
CA PHE A 19 5.49 -6.83 -1.85
C PHE A 19 6.19 -5.48 -2.02
N SER A 20 6.99 -5.06 -1.04
CA SER A 20 7.71 -3.79 -1.06
C SER A 20 8.69 -3.70 -2.25
N HIS A 21 9.30 -4.82 -2.61
CA HIS A 21 10.18 -4.93 -3.76
C HIS A 21 9.39 -4.80 -5.07
N ASP A 22 8.27 -5.54 -5.20
CA ASP A 22 7.44 -5.54 -6.41
C ASP A 22 6.87 -4.16 -6.74
N ILE A 23 6.42 -3.40 -5.73
CA ILE A 23 5.87 -2.05 -5.94
C ILE A 23 6.93 -0.94 -5.93
N GLY A 24 8.20 -1.28 -5.66
CA GLY A 24 9.30 -0.31 -5.55
C GLY A 24 9.04 0.75 -4.48
N VAL A 25 8.66 0.32 -3.27
CA VAL A 25 8.42 1.16 -2.08
C VAL A 25 9.18 0.56 -0.91
N SER A 26 9.77 1.39 -0.03
CA SER A 26 10.51 0.85 1.10
C SER A 26 9.62 0.04 2.06
N ARG A 27 10.15 -1.03 2.65
CA ARG A 27 9.45 -1.81 3.69
C ARG A 27 8.95 -0.93 4.83
N GLN A 28 9.73 0.07 5.24
CA GLN A 28 9.34 0.99 6.30
C GLN A 28 8.12 1.83 5.92
N THR A 29 8.02 2.26 4.66
CA THR A 29 6.84 2.96 4.16
C THR A 29 5.61 2.07 4.23
N VAL A 30 5.71 0.80 3.81
CA VAL A 30 4.60 -0.16 3.92
C VAL A 30 4.18 -0.36 5.37
N TYR A 31 5.13 -0.55 6.30
CA TYR A 31 4.82 -0.64 7.73
C TYR A 31 4.15 0.62 8.28
N ASN A 32 4.59 1.80 7.86
CA ASN A 32 3.98 3.05 8.29
C ASN A 32 2.53 3.18 7.80
N ILE A 33 2.22 2.67 6.59
CA ILE A 33 0.85 2.60 6.08
C ILE A 33 0.02 1.63 6.92
N MET A 34 0.50 0.40 7.13
CA MET A 34 -0.23 -0.62 7.90
C MET A 34 -0.46 -0.22 9.36
N ALA A 35 0.42 0.60 9.92
CA ALA A 35 0.33 1.11 11.28
C ALA A 35 -0.35 2.49 11.40
N ASP A 36 -0.88 3.05 10.31
CA ASP A 36 -1.46 4.41 10.24
C ASP A 36 -0.54 5.51 10.81
N LYS A 37 0.78 5.31 10.77
CA LYS A 37 1.77 6.21 11.37
C LYS A 37 2.09 7.42 10.50
N ARG A 38 1.86 7.31 9.19
CA ARG A 38 2.19 8.37 8.23
C ARG A 38 1.30 8.30 7.00
N THR A 39 0.81 9.46 6.57
CA THR A 39 0.08 9.58 5.30
C THR A 39 1.01 9.27 4.13
N PRO A 40 0.69 8.25 3.30
CA PRO A 40 1.49 7.94 2.11
C PRO A 40 1.36 9.04 1.06
N THR A 41 2.40 9.21 0.24
CA THR A 41 2.33 10.11 -0.92
C THR A 41 1.37 9.55 -1.98
N VAL A 42 0.76 10.41 -2.80
CA VAL A 42 -0.10 9.98 -3.92
C VAL A 42 0.59 8.96 -4.83
N LEU A 43 1.91 9.10 -5.07
CA LEU A 43 2.68 8.12 -5.83
C LEU A 43 2.70 6.74 -5.15
N THR A 44 2.84 6.71 -3.82
CA THR A 44 2.77 5.47 -3.04
C THR A 44 1.39 4.85 -3.13
N VAL A 45 0.32 5.65 -3.01
CA VAL A 45 -1.07 5.18 -3.16
C VAL A 45 -1.26 4.56 -4.54
N LYS A 46 -0.85 5.24 -5.62
CA LYS A 46 -0.89 4.72 -6.99
C LYS A 46 -0.18 3.38 -7.15
N LYS A 47 1.03 3.25 -6.61
CA LYS A 47 1.82 2.02 -6.70
C LYS A 47 1.16 0.85 -5.98
N VAL A 48 0.64 1.07 -4.79
CA VAL A 48 -0.07 0.03 -4.02
C VAL A 48 -1.36 -0.37 -4.73
N CYS A 49 -2.20 0.59 -5.13
CA CYS A 49 -3.45 0.30 -5.81
C CYS A 49 -3.23 -0.42 -7.15
N ALA A 50 -2.21 -0.04 -7.92
CA ALA A 50 -1.84 -0.71 -9.17
C ALA A 50 -1.49 -2.19 -8.95
N TYR A 51 -0.78 -2.53 -7.87
CA TYR A 51 -0.48 -3.93 -7.52
C TYR A 51 -1.74 -4.76 -7.27
N PHE A 52 -2.75 -4.18 -6.62
CA PHE A 52 -4.00 -4.87 -6.28
C PHE A 52 -5.08 -4.77 -7.36
N GLY A 53 -4.82 -4.05 -8.46
CA GLY A 53 -5.80 -3.79 -9.51
C GLY A 53 -6.94 -2.84 -9.10
N GLU A 54 -6.69 -1.95 -8.14
CA GLU A 54 -7.66 -0.96 -7.63
C GLU A 54 -7.44 0.43 -8.26
N ASP A 55 -8.50 1.24 -8.35
CA ASP A 55 -8.36 2.67 -8.67
C ASP A 55 -7.89 3.45 -7.45
N TYR A 56 -6.75 4.13 -7.57
CA TYR A 56 -6.16 4.92 -6.49
C TYR A 56 -7.04 6.12 -6.06
N LYS A 57 -7.97 6.57 -6.93
CA LYS A 57 -8.91 7.66 -6.63
C LYS A 57 -9.87 7.32 -5.49
N ASP A 58 -10.11 6.04 -5.22
CA ASP A 58 -10.96 5.62 -4.10
C ASP A 58 -10.28 5.83 -2.73
N TYR A 59 -8.96 6.08 -2.71
CA TYR A 59 -8.09 6.10 -1.53
C TYR A 59 -7.49 7.47 -1.21
N ILE A 60 -7.82 8.51 -1.99
CA ILE A 60 -7.36 9.89 -1.81
C ILE A 60 -8.53 10.87 -1.68
#